data_AF-A0A8T1XYB2-F1
#
_entry.id   AF-A0A8T1XYB2-F1
#
_cell.length_a   1.000
_cell.length_b   1.000
_cell.length_c   1.000
_cell.angle_alpha   90.00
_cell.angle_beta   90.00
_cell.angle_gamma   90.00
#
_symmetry.space_group_name_H-M   'P 1'
#
loop_
_entity.id
_entity.type
_entity.pdbx_description
1 polymer ?
#
loop_
_entity_poly.entity_id
_entity_poly.type
_entity_poly.pdbx_seq_one_letter_code
_entity_poly.pdbx_strand_id
1 'polypeptide(L)'
;MDTPRTAYVVNAPNPASEVAGETTAALSAASIAFRSSDPGYSQTLLQNAVKTFQFADMYRGAYTVPCLWCCQKGICLKPPKYFGIFRPHFYLFIEIIRPQYFVLRFFCLKIFFYTYFCLKPPYTLARHCAYSSNDDIKNDVCPFYCDFNGFQDELLWGAAWLRKATGDERYLNYIESNREPFGASDNVDEFGWDNKVGGLNVLVSKEVIQGNMYNLEAYKASAESFMCSLVPESSGPHVEYTPAGLLYKPGGSQLQHATTISFLLLVYAQYLSRSSLSLNCGTLTIPPDHLRRLAKKQVDYILGDNPMGLSYMVGYGERYPKRIHHRGSSLPSIKDHPEAIRCKDGSVYFNSTEPNPNVLIGAVVGGPGEDDKYDDDRSDFRKSEPTTYINAPFVGVLAYFAANPGSS
;
A
#
# COMPACT_ATOMS: atom_id res chain seq x y z
N MET A 1 -14.26 -14.72 -18.89
CA MET A 1 -13.85 -13.40 -19.44
C MET A 1 -13.41 -13.63 -20.88
N ASP A 2 -13.92 -12.82 -21.81
CA ASP A 2 -13.72 -12.93 -23.26
C ASP A 2 -12.76 -11.86 -23.82
N THR A 3 -12.15 -11.06 -22.94
CA THR A 3 -11.16 -10.03 -23.31
C THR A 3 -9.73 -10.58 -23.28
N PRO A 4 -8.86 -10.20 -24.24
CA PRO A 4 -7.44 -10.53 -24.20
C PRO A 4 -6.76 -10.07 -22.91
N ARG A 5 -5.83 -10.88 -22.39
CA ARG A 5 -5.07 -10.60 -21.16
C ARG A 5 -3.59 -10.43 -21.51
N THR A 6 -3.21 -9.23 -21.93
CA THR A 6 -1.82 -8.89 -22.28
C THR A 6 -0.93 -8.97 -21.05
N ALA A 7 0.25 -9.58 -21.20
CA ALA A 7 1.26 -9.62 -20.17
C ALA A 7 2.33 -8.58 -20.46
N TYR A 8 2.65 -7.76 -19.46
CA TYR A 8 3.74 -6.79 -19.54
C TYR A 8 4.91 -7.24 -18.69
N VAL A 9 6.12 -6.96 -19.17
CA VAL A 9 7.37 -7.31 -18.51
C VAL A 9 8.28 -6.09 -18.52
N VAL A 10 8.95 -5.87 -17.38
CA VAL A 10 10.02 -4.89 -17.22
C VAL A 10 11.36 -5.64 -17.23
N ASN A 11 12.28 -5.16 -18.04
CA ASN A 11 13.59 -5.76 -18.24
C ASN A 11 14.63 -4.69 -18.60
N ALA A 12 15.90 -4.98 -18.34
CA ALA A 12 16.98 -4.10 -18.75
C ALA A 12 16.93 -3.84 -20.28
N PRO A 13 17.14 -2.60 -20.75
CA PRO A 13 17.53 -1.42 -19.98
C PRO A 13 16.35 -0.58 -19.43
N ASN A 14 15.09 -1.02 -19.58
CA ASN A 14 13.91 -0.30 -19.09
C ASN A 14 13.80 -0.41 -17.56
N PRO A 15 13.89 0.71 -16.82
CA PRO A 15 13.85 0.68 -15.36
C PRO A 15 12.44 0.43 -14.81
N ALA A 16 12.36 -0.13 -13.60
CA ALA A 16 11.12 -0.35 -12.86
C ALA A 16 11.40 -0.54 -11.36
N SER A 17 12.17 0.38 -10.79
CA SER A 17 12.74 0.29 -9.45
C SER A 17 11.70 0.22 -8.33
N GLU A 18 10.56 0.90 -8.48
CA GLU A 18 9.46 0.87 -7.51
C GLU A 18 8.94 -0.57 -7.34
N VAL A 19 8.32 -1.12 -8.39
CA VAL A 19 7.77 -2.49 -8.37
C VAL A 19 8.84 -3.56 -8.10
N ALA A 20 10.08 -3.37 -8.57
CA ALA A 20 11.18 -4.29 -8.29
C ALA A 20 11.65 -4.19 -6.82
N GLY A 21 11.67 -3.00 -6.23
CA GLY A 21 11.96 -2.78 -4.81
C GLY A 21 10.89 -3.41 -3.91
N GLU A 22 9.62 -3.21 -4.24
CA GLU A 22 8.50 -3.85 -3.51
C GLU A 22 8.52 -5.38 -3.66
N THR A 23 8.80 -5.88 -4.88
CA THR A 23 8.94 -7.33 -5.12
C THR A 23 10.13 -7.91 -4.32
N THR A 24 11.22 -7.16 -4.20
CA THR A 24 12.36 -7.54 -3.35
C THR A 24 11.93 -7.68 -1.90
N ALA A 25 11.18 -6.70 -1.38
CA ALA A 25 10.67 -6.73 -0.01
C ALA A 25 9.76 -7.94 0.23
N ALA A 26 8.80 -8.18 -0.67
CA ALA A 26 7.86 -9.30 -0.58
C ALA A 26 8.59 -10.66 -0.59
N LEU A 27 9.51 -10.88 -1.53
CA LEU A 27 10.30 -12.12 -1.61
C LEU A 27 11.18 -12.32 -0.38
N SER A 28 11.79 -11.25 0.13
CA SER A 28 12.62 -11.28 1.34
C SER A 28 11.79 -11.63 2.57
N ALA A 29 10.64 -10.98 2.77
CA ALA A 29 9.73 -11.27 3.87
C ALA A 29 9.20 -12.71 3.81
N ALA A 30 8.80 -13.17 2.61
CA ALA A 30 8.35 -14.54 2.40
C ALA A 30 9.46 -15.56 2.71
N SER A 31 10.71 -15.28 2.34
CA SER A 31 11.85 -16.16 2.66
C SER A 31 12.02 -16.37 4.17
N ILE A 32 11.74 -15.35 4.99
CA ILE A 32 11.79 -15.46 6.45
C ILE A 32 10.66 -16.39 6.95
N ALA A 33 9.45 -16.22 6.42
CA ALA A 33 8.28 -17.02 6.82
C ALA A 33 8.42 -18.50 6.47
N PHE A 34 8.97 -18.82 5.30
CA PHE A 34 9.19 -20.20 4.85
C PHE A 34 10.46 -20.85 5.42
N ARG A 35 11.31 -20.10 6.12
CA ARG A 35 12.64 -20.58 6.54
C ARG A 35 12.61 -21.87 7.34
N SER A 36 11.63 -22.04 8.22
CA SER A 36 11.51 -23.22 9.08
C SER A 36 10.71 -24.36 8.45
N SER A 37 9.73 -24.07 7.61
CA SER A 37 8.82 -25.06 7.02
C SER A 37 9.31 -25.61 5.68
N ASP A 38 9.94 -24.78 4.86
CA ASP A 38 10.53 -25.14 3.57
C ASP A 38 11.82 -24.33 3.31
N PRO A 39 12.97 -24.78 3.84
CA PRO A 39 14.25 -24.10 3.67
C PRO A 39 14.68 -23.96 2.21
N GLY A 40 14.34 -24.93 1.35
CA GLY A 40 14.69 -24.92 -0.07
C GLY A 40 13.93 -23.84 -0.84
N TYR A 41 12.64 -23.71 -0.59
CA TYR A 41 11.84 -22.63 -1.14
C TYR A 41 12.23 -21.27 -0.57
N SER A 42 12.48 -21.18 0.75
CA SER A 42 13.04 -19.99 1.40
C SER A 42 14.31 -19.50 0.70
N GLN A 43 15.26 -20.40 0.42
CA GLN A 43 16.49 -20.05 -0.28
C GLN A 43 16.24 -19.56 -1.71
N THR A 44 15.28 -20.16 -2.42
CA THR A 44 14.88 -19.75 -3.77
C THR A 44 14.29 -18.34 -3.78
N LEU A 45 13.40 -18.04 -2.83
CA LEU A 45 12.81 -16.72 -2.65
C LEU A 45 13.88 -15.67 -2.38
N LEU A 46 14.81 -15.96 -1.46
CA LEU A 46 15.88 -15.04 -1.09
C LEU A 46 16.85 -14.77 -2.26
N GLN A 47 17.22 -15.81 -3.02
CA GLN A 47 18.05 -15.64 -4.22
C GLN A 47 17.38 -14.75 -5.27
N ASN A 48 16.06 -14.92 -5.46
CA ASN A 48 15.30 -14.08 -6.37
C ASN A 48 15.20 -12.64 -5.84
N ALA A 49 15.01 -12.45 -4.53
CA ALA A 49 15.00 -11.12 -3.92
C ALA A 49 16.29 -10.35 -4.19
N VAL A 50 17.45 -11.00 -3.99
CA VAL A 50 18.77 -10.38 -4.26
C VAL A 50 18.92 -9.98 -5.73
N LYS A 51 18.53 -10.85 -6.68
CA LYS A 51 18.58 -10.54 -8.11
C LYS A 51 17.65 -9.39 -8.49
N THR A 52 16.44 -9.38 -7.91
CA THR A 52 15.44 -8.34 -8.14
C THR A 52 15.96 -6.98 -7.66
N PHE A 53 16.56 -6.95 -6.48
CA PHE A 53 17.15 -5.73 -5.91
C PHE A 53 18.30 -5.20 -6.76
N GLN A 54 19.19 -6.09 -7.22
CA GLN A 54 20.29 -5.71 -8.10
C GLN A 54 19.78 -5.09 -9.40
N PHE A 55 18.71 -5.63 -9.99
CA PHE A 55 18.06 -5.02 -11.14
C PHE A 55 17.50 -3.64 -10.80
N ALA A 56 16.73 -3.52 -9.71
CA ALA A 56 16.10 -2.28 -9.27
C ALA A 56 17.10 -1.16 -9.04
N ASP A 57 18.24 -1.48 -8.41
CA ASP A 57 19.30 -0.53 -8.08
C ASP A 57 20.22 -0.20 -9.27
N MET A 58 20.47 -1.15 -10.16
CA MET A 58 21.31 -0.94 -11.35
C MET A 58 20.58 -0.14 -12.44
N TYR A 59 19.28 -0.38 -12.61
CA TYR A 59 18.43 0.28 -13.60
C TYR A 59 17.42 1.16 -12.89
N ARG A 60 17.90 2.26 -12.28
CA ARG A 60 17.07 3.17 -11.48
C ARG A 60 16.04 3.91 -12.32
N GLY A 61 14.78 3.83 -11.95
CA GLY A 61 13.69 4.60 -12.55
C GLY A 61 12.30 4.01 -12.33
N ALA A 62 11.28 4.87 -12.40
CA ALA A 62 9.88 4.49 -12.21
C ALA A 62 9.30 3.74 -13.43
N TYR A 63 8.33 2.85 -13.24
CA TYR A 63 7.63 2.21 -14.37
C TYR A 63 6.50 3.09 -14.94
N THR A 64 6.01 4.07 -14.18
CA THR A 64 5.06 5.11 -14.62
C THR A 64 5.50 6.49 -14.13
N VAL A 65 5.04 7.57 -14.77
CA VAL A 65 5.21 8.94 -14.23
C VAL A 65 3.93 9.74 -14.53
N PRO A 66 3.28 10.37 -13.53
CA PRO A 66 2.48 11.55 -13.75
C PRO A 66 3.43 12.74 -13.94
N CYS A 67 3.25 13.47 -15.03
CA CYS A 67 4.10 14.61 -15.45
C CYS A 67 4.29 15.71 -14.37
N LEU A 68 3.57 15.63 -13.24
CA LEU A 68 3.59 16.57 -12.12
C LEU A 68 4.91 16.62 -11.34
N TRP A 69 5.65 15.53 -11.19
CA TRP A 69 6.87 15.53 -10.36
C TRP A 69 8.01 16.35 -10.99
N CYS A 70 8.10 16.38 -12.32
CA CYS A 70 9.02 17.30 -13.01
C CYS A 70 8.64 18.78 -12.79
N CYS A 71 7.38 19.10 -12.49
CA CYS A 71 6.91 20.47 -12.31
C CYS A 71 7.28 21.08 -10.94
N GLN A 72 7.45 20.28 -9.88
CA GLN A 72 7.79 20.81 -8.55
C GLN A 72 9.19 21.49 -8.49
N LYS A 73 10.07 21.22 -9.46
CA LYS A 73 11.36 21.91 -9.63
C LYS A 73 11.32 23.10 -10.61
N GLY A 74 10.17 23.76 -10.72
CA GLY A 74 10.07 25.14 -11.23
C GLY A 74 9.89 25.30 -12.74
N ILE A 75 9.46 24.26 -13.46
CA ILE A 75 9.20 24.35 -14.90
C ILE A 75 7.71 24.07 -15.19
N CYS A 76 7.00 25.14 -15.57
CA CYS A 76 5.73 25.23 -16.31
C CYS A 76 4.42 25.67 -15.61
N LEU A 77 3.57 26.24 -16.49
CA LEU A 77 2.40 27.10 -16.31
C LEU A 77 1.19 26.44 -15.62
N LYS A 78 0.34 27.29 -15.02
CA LYS A 78 -0.83 26.97 -14.19
C LYS A 78 -1.79 25.92 -14.79
N PRO A 79 -2.42 25.07 -13.94
CA PRO A 79 -3.44 24.11 -14.37
C PRO A 79 -4.79 24.81 -14.70
N PRO A 80 -5.56 24.32 -15.69
CA PRO A 80 -6.96 24.70 -15.82
C PRO A 80 -7.84 23.91 -14.82
N LYS A 81 -8.96 24.54 -14.43
CA LYS A 81 -9.93 24.05 -13.45
C LYS A 81 -10.63 22.76 -13.91
N TYR A 82 -10.82 21.82 -12.98
CA TYR A 82 -11.41 20.49 -13.15
C TYR A 82 -12.84 20.47 -13.73
N PHE A 83 -13.12 19.46 -14.57
CA PHE A 83 -14.45 18.86 -14.77
C PHE A 83 -14.30 17.33 -14.91
N GLY A 84 -15.19 16.58 -14.27
CA GLY A 84 -15.09 15.13 -14.05
C GLY A 84 -15.39 14.26 -15.28
N ILE A 85 -14.81 13.04 -15.30
CA ILE A 85 -15.08 12.03 -16.33
C ILE A 85 -15.07 10.61 -15.72
N PHE A 86 -16.17 9.87 -15.92
CA PHE A 86 -16.39 8.42 -15.69
C PHE A 86 -15.43 7.52 -16.49
N ARG A 87 -14.76 6.49 -15.91
CA ARG A 87 -14.14 5.33 -16.64
C ARG A 87 -13.87 4.07 -15.77
N PRO A 88 -13.74 2.85 -16.35
CA PRO A 88 -13.91 1.54 -15.69
C PRO A 88 -12.62 0.84 -15.18
N HIS A 89 -12.84 -0.16 -14.32
CA HIS A 89 -11.95 -0.88 -13.36
C HIS A 89 -10.87 -1.84 -13.88
N PHE A 90 -9.79 -2.02 -13.09
CA PHE A 90 -8.76 -3.08 -13.21
C PHE A 90 -8.25 -3.59 -11.84
N TYR A 91 -7.76 -4.83 -11.79
CA TYR A 91 -7.14 -5.49 -10.62
C TYR A 91 -5.63 -5.75 -10.88
N LEU A 92 -4.81 -5.88 -9.84
CA LEU A 92 -3.39 -6.24 -9.96
C LEU A 92 -3.17 -7.66 -9.44
N PHE A 93 -2.57 -8.53 -10.25
CA PHE A 93 -2.08 -9.85 -9.83
C PHE A 93 -0.60 -9.97 -10.19
N ILE A 94 0.25 -10.18 -9.18
CA ILE A 94 1.68 -10.47 -9.36
C ILE A 94 1.84 -12.00 -9.33
N GLU A 95 2.29 -12.58 -10.44
CA GLU A 95 2.52 -14.03 -10.56
C GLU A 95 4.02 -14.26 -10.86
N ILE A 96 4.73 -14.90 -9.92
CA ILE A 96 6.16 -15.21 -10.04
C ILE A 96 6.29 -16.52 -10.83
N ILE A 97 6.53 -16.43 -12.14
CA ILE A 97 6.54 -17.62 -13.00
C ILE A 97 7.94 -18.24 -13.11
N ARG A 98 9.06 -17.48 -13.14
CA ARG A 98 10.45 -18.01 -13.17
C ARG A 98 11.52 -16.97 -12.73
N PRO A 99 12.76 -17.38 -12.34
CA PRO A 99 13.82 -16.54 -11.73
C PRO A 99 14.39 -15.36 -12.54
N GLN A 100 13.84 -15.06 -13.72
CA GLN A 100 14.36 -14.04 -14.65
C GLN A 100 13.25 -13.16 -15.26
N TYR A 101 11.98 -13.33 -14.86
CA TYR A 101 10.85 -12.61 -15.45
C TYR A 101 9.87 -12.17 -14.37
N PHE A 102 9.54 -10.88 -14.35
CA PHE A 102 8.43 -10.33 -13.57
C PHE A 102 7.26 -10.10 -14.51
N VAL A 103 6.13 -10.77 -14.25
CA VAL A 103 4.90 -10.59 -15.04
C VAL A 103 3.95 -9.71 -14.24
N LEU A 104 3.75 -8.49 -14.73
CA LEU A 104 2.72 -7.57 -14.25
C LEU A 104 1.47 -7.78 -15.11
N ARG A 105 0.38 -8.27 -14.49
CA ARG A 105 -0.90 -8.45 -15.17
C ARG A 105 -1.78 -7.23 -14.91
N PHE A 106 -1.92 -6.36 -15.92
CA PHE A 106 -2.87 -5.24 -15.95
C PHE A 106 -3.84 -5.40 -17.12
N PHE A 107 -4.97 -4.69 -17.11
CA PHE A 107 -5.98 -4.79 -18.17
C PHE A 107 -6.23 -3.44 -18.86
N CYS A 108 -6.76 -3.46 -20.10
CA CYS A 108 -6.81 -2.27 -20.98
C CYS A 108 -8.17 -2.10 -21.71
N LEU A 109 -8.54 -0.83 -21.98
CA LEU A 109 -9.18 -0.42 -23.24
C LEU A 109 -8.72 1.00 -23.67
N LYS A 110 -8.26 1.14 -24.92
CA LYS A 110 -7.84 2.37 -25.61
C LYS A 110 -8.95 3.45 -25.71
N ILE A 111 -8.57 4.75 -25.71
CA ILE A 111 -8.96 5.84 -26.65
C ILE A 111 -8.31 7.21 -26.29
N PHE A 112 -7.58 7.77 -27.27
CA PHE A 112 -7.16 9.15 -27.63
C PHE A 112 -6.69 10.25 -26.62
N PHE A 113 -5.39 10.55 -26.77
CA PHE A 113 -4.55 11.77 -26.61
C PHE A 113 -4.98 12.99 -25.77
N TYR A 114 -4.05 13.39 -24.88
CA TYR A 114 -3.43 14.72 -24.89
C TYR A 114 -1.91 14.59 -24.69
N THR A 115 -1.12 15.05 -25.66
CA THR A 115 0.35 15.07 -25.60
C THR A 115 0.78 16.37 -24.93
N TYR A 116 1.49 16.30 -23.80
CA TYR A 116 2.26 17.43 -23.28
C TYR A 116 3.66 17.40 -23.91
N PHE A 117 4.11 18.52 -24.46
CA PHE A 117 5.48 18.68 -24.97
C PHE A 117 6.39 19.24 -23.87
N CYS A 118 7.43 18.50 -23.50
CA CYS A 118 8.59 19.05 -22.79
C CYS A 118 9.65 19.47 -23.81
N LEU A 119 9.99 20.75 -23.85
CA LEU A 119 11.16 21.27 -24.58
C LEU A 119 12.39 21.29 -23.66
N LYS A 120 13.52 20.75 -24.13
CA LYS A 120 14.91 21.05 -23.66
C LYS A 120 15.54 22.02 -24.67
N PRO A 121 16.52 22.92 -24.37
CA PRO A 121 17.58 22.93 -23.32
C PRO A 121 17.75 24.32 -22.62
N PRO A 122 18.80 24.63 -21.82
CA PRO A 122 19.93 23.84 -21.28
C PRO A 122 19.87 23.65 -19.75
N TYR A 123 20.89 22.98 -19.19
CA TYR A 123 21.24 22.79 -17.77
C TYR A 123 20.88 21.43 -17.13
N THR A 124 21.95 20.69 -16.80
CA THR A 124 22.15 19.60 -15.81
C THR A 124 20.99 18.63 -15.54
N LEU A 125 21.19 17.35 -15.89
CA LEU A 125 20.32 16.23 -15.51
C LEU A 125 20.14 16.16 -13.97
N ALA A 126 18.92 16.38 -13.50
CA ALA A 126 18.51 15.92 -12.19
C ALA A 126 18.54 14.38 -12.19
N ARG A 127 19.33 13.77 -11.30
CA ARG A 127 19.38 12.30 -11.05
C ARG A 127 18.04 11.66 -10.61
N HIS A 128 16.94 12.41 -10.64
CA HIS A 128 15.69 12.09 -9.94
C HIS A 128 14.51 11.76 -10.88
N CYS A 129 14.71 11.82 -12.20
CA CYS A 129 13.64 11.57 -13.18
C CYS A 129 14.12 10.58 -14.25
N ALA A 130 14.28 9.32 -13.88
CA ALA A 130 14.47 8.22 -14.82
C ALA A 130 13.19 7.37 -14.83
N TYR A 131 12.70 6.97 -16.01
CA TYR A 131 11.46 6.21 -16.15
C TYR A 131 11.57 5.21 -17.29
N SER A 132 10.71 4.19 -17.26
CA SER A 132 10.56 3.23 -18.33
C SER A 132 10.11 3.92 -19.62
N SER A 133 10.85 3.72 -20.70
CA SER A 133 10.43 4.14 -22.06
C SER A 133 9.32 3.26 -22.65
N ASN A 134 8.74 2.34 -21.86
CA ASN A 134 7.65 1.50 -22.31
C ASN A 134 6.30 2.21 -22.15
N ASP A 135 5.90 2.94 -23.19
CA ASP A 135 4.63 3.68 -23.23
C ASP A 135 3.40 2.78 -23.05
N ASP A 136 3.46 1.51 -23.45
CA ASP A 136 2.34 0.57 -23.29
C ASP A 136 2.10 0.24 -21.81
N ILE A 137 3.18 0.01 -21.04
CA ILE A 137 3.08 -0.21 -19.58
C ILE A 137 2.49 1.03 -18.91
N LYS A 138 2.98 2.21 -19.26
CA LYS A 138 2.47 3.46 -18.67
C LYS A 138 0.97 3.62 -18.89
N ASN A 139 0.51 3.43 -20.12
CA ASN A 139 -0.90 3.65 -20.49
C ASN A 139 -1.86 2.62 -19.89
N ASP A 140 -1.36 1.42 -19.55
CA ASP A 140 -2.19 0.35 -19.00
C ASP A 140 -2.18 0.28 -17.47
N VAL A 141 -1.14 0.85 -16.83
CA VAL A 141 -1.06 0.91 -15.37
C VAL A 141 -1.62 2.22 -14.83
N CYS A 142 -1.35 3.35 -15.47
CA CYS A 142 -1.99 4.63 -15.16
C CYS A 142 -3.31 4.77 -15.91
N PRO A 143 -4.41 5.24 -15.28
CA PRO A 143 -4.47 5.95 -14.00
C PRO A 143 -4.77 5.09 -12.74
N PHE A 144 -4.47 3.80 -12.74
CA PHE A 144 -4.89 2.88 -11.67
C PHE A 144 -3.87 2.79 -10.53
N TYR A 145 -2.64 2.41 -10.86
CA TYR A 145 -1.52 2.27 -9.91
C TYR A 145 -0.34 3.09 -10.43
N CYS A 146 -0.54 4.40 -10.55
CA CYS A 146 0.56 5.28 -10.92
C CYS A 146 1.55 5.39 -9.77
N ASP A 147 2.82 5.49 -10.11
CA ASP A 147 3.87 5.93 -9.20
C ASP A 147 3.66 7.42 -8.89
N PHE A 148 3.36 7.75 -7.63
CA PHE A 148 3.27 9.15 -7.20
C PHE A 148 4.45 9.60 -6.32
N ASN A 149 5.17 8.67 -5.68
CA ASN A 149 6.22 8.98 -4.70
C ASN A 149 7.64 8.76 -5.22
N GLY A 150 7.78 8.15 -6.39
CA GLY A 150 9.05 7.69 -6.94
C GLY A 150 9.32 6.24 -6.55
N PHE A 151 10.60 5.88 -6.55
CA PHE A 151 11.05 4.51 -6.30
C PHE A 151 12.04 4.40 -5.12
N GLN A 152 12.35 5.54 -4.49
CA GLN A 152 13.42 5.66 -3.51
C GLN A 152 13.03 4.96 -2.22
N ASP A 153 11.79 5.10 -1.79
CA ASP A 153 11.24 4.42 -0.63
C ASP A 153 11.12 2.91 -0.85
N GLU A 154 10.76 2.42 -2.05
CA GLU A 154 10.76 0.99 -2.36
C GLU A 154 12.17 0.39 -2.41
N LEU A 155 13.18 1.13 -2.90
CA LEU A 155 14.56 0.66 -2.86
C LEU A 155 15.04 0.54 -1.41
N LEU A 156 14.78 1.53 -0.57
CA LEU A 156 15.12 1.46 0.85
C LEU A 156 14.33 0.35 1.58
N TRP A 157 13.05 0.18 1.25
CA TRP A 157 12.19 -0.86 1.78
C TRP A 157 12.69 -2.27 1.41
N GLY A 158 13.02 -2.49 0.14
CA GLY A 158 13.63 -3.72 -0.35
C GLY A 158 14.95 -4.03 0.34
N ALA A 159 15.82 -3.03 0.51
CA ALA A 159 17.07 -3.15 1.25
C ALA A 159 16.84 -3.50 2.72
N ALA A 160 15.88 -2.85 3.39
CA ALA A 160 15.54 -3.12 4.80
C ALA A 160 15.05 -4.56 5.01
N TRP A 161 14.23 -5.09 4.11
CA TRP A 161 13.82 -6.49 4.17
C TRP A 161 14.93 -7.47 3.84
N LEU A 162 15.80 -7.16 2.89
CA LEU A 162 17.00 -7.96 2.62
C LEU A 162 17.95 -7.98 3.81
N ARG A 163 18.18 -6.83 4.47
CA ARG A 163 18.92 -6.75 5.74
C ARG A 163 18.29 -7.66 6.78
N LYS A 164 16.97 -7.58 6.97
CA LYS A 164 16.24 -8.43 7.93
C LYS A 164 16.34 -9.91 7.61
N ALA A 165 16.30 -10.29 6.33
CA ALA A 165 16.34 -11.68 5.89
C ALA A 165 17.76 -12.28 5.99
N THR A 166 18.78 -11.50 5.65
CA THR A 166 20.15 -12.01 5.47
C THR A 166 21.07 -11.73 6.65
N GLY A 167 20.84 -10.64 7.39
CA GLY A 167 21.84 -10.09 8.31
C GLY A 167 23.08 -9.52 7.60
N ASP A 168 23.02 -9.27 6.29
CA ASP A 168 24.15 -8.77 5.51
C ASP A 168 24.31 -7.25 5.69
N GLU A 169 25.50 -6.80 6.09
CA GLU A 169 25.83 -5.39 6.33
C GLU A 169 25.80 -4.53 5.06
N ARG A 170 25.90 -5.12 3.86
CA ARG A 170 25.80 -4.37 2.61
C ARG A 170 24.46 -3.66 2.47
N TYR A 171 23.38 -4.29 2.92
CA TYR A 171 22.05 -3.67 2.89
C TYR A 171 21.87 -2.63 3.98
N LEU A 172 22.52 -2.80 5.14
CA LEU A 172 22.54 -1.77 6.17
C LEU A 172 23.23 -0.49 5.64
N ASN A 173 24.43 -0.65 5.08
CA ASN A 173 25.19 0.46 4.49
C ASN A 173 24.40 1.13 3.36
N TYR A 174 23.65 0.34 2.58
CA TYR A 174 22.77 0.88 1.54
C TYR A 174 21.67 1.77 2.14
N ILE A 175 20.98 1.30 3.19
CA ILE A 175 19.91 2.05 3.87
C ILE A 175 20.47 3.37 4.42
N GLU A 176 21.61 3.33 5.10
CA GLU A 176 22.26 4.52 5.65
C GLU A 176 22.67 5.51 4.55
N SER A 177 23.36 5.01 3.50
CA SER A 177 23.94 5.86 2.45
C SER A 177 22.91 6.45 1.48
N ASN A 178 21.75 5.81 1.33
CA ASN A 178 20.68 6.25 0.44
C ASN A 178 19.48 6.80 1.20
N ARG A 179 19.62 7.13 2.50
CA ARG A 179 18.56 7.77 3.25
C ARG A 179 18.24 9.13 2.63
N GLU A 180 17.02 9.27 2.12
CA GLU A 180 16.51 10.54 1.65
C GLU A 180 15.93 11.34 2.85
N PRO A 181 16.11 12.67 2.88
CA PRO A 181 15.37 13.52 3.81
C PRO A 181 13.93 13.63 3.32
N PHE A 182 13.12 12.61 3.60
CA PHE A 182 11.69 12.63 3.29
C PHE A 182 11.04 13.82 4.03
N GLY A 183 10.58 14.81 3.26
CA GLY A 183 9.94 16.02 3.77
C GLY A 183 8.44 15.84 4.02
N ALA A 184 7.78 16.86 4.57
CA ALA A 184 6.34 16.83 4.82
C ALA A 184 5.48 16.59 3.55
N SER A 185 6.04 16.86 2.36
CA SER A 185 5.41 16.57 1.07
C SER A 185 5.38 15.09 0.68
N ASP A 186 6.18 14.25 1.35
CA ASP A 186 6.42 12.86 0.95
C ASP A 186 5.52 11.88 1.70
N ASN A 187 4.41 12.39 2.25
CA ASN A 187 3.42 11.63 3.03
C ASN A 187 4.08 10.73 4.10
N VAL A 188 4.98 11.30 4.92
CA VAL A 188 5.73 10.57 5.96
C VAL A 188 4.85 9.83 6.99
N ASP A 189 3.59 10.25 7.12
CA ASP A 189 2.55 9.63 7.96
C ASP A 189 1.72 8.57 7.19
N GLU A 190 2.23 8.03 6.07
CA GLU A 190 1.55 7.04 5.25
C GLU A 190 2.35 5.74 5.11
N PHE A 191 1.59 4.65 4.97
CA PHE A 191 2.11 3.37 4.52
C PHE A 191 1.04 2.69 3.67
N GLY A 192 1.41 2.28 2.46
CA GLY A 192 0.50 1.73 1.47
C GLY A 192 1.23 1.15 0.26
N TRP A 193 0.46 0.86 -0.80
CA TRP A 193 1.01 0.24 -2.01
C TRP A 193 1.94 1.17 -2.80
N ASP A 194 1.80 2.49 -2.66
CA ASP A 194 2.60 3.53 -3.34
C ASP A 194 3.61 4.22 -2.41
N ASN A 195 3.38 4.25 -1.09
CA ASN A 195 4.29 4.90 -0.13
C ASN A 195 4.78 3.92 0.94
N LYS A 196 6.10 3.73 1.02
CA LYS A 196 6.74 2.83 1.99
C LYS A 196 7.40 3.58 3.16
N VAL A 197 7.40 4.91 3.17
CA VAL A 197 8.16 5.73 4.12
C VAL A 197 7.80 5.42 5.58
N GLY A 198 6.50 5.42 5.93
CA GLY A 198 6.06 5.10 7.29
C GLY A 198 6.47 3.69 7.72
N GLY A 199 6.26 2.70 6.85
CA GLY A 199 6.65 1.31 7.09
C GLY A 199 8.16 1.10 7.19
N LEU A 200 8.92 1.75 6.34
CA LEU A 200 10.39 1.74 6.31
C LEU A 200 10.97 2.30 7.61
N ASN A 201 10.52 3.48 8.03
CA ASN A 201 10.97 4.10 9.29
C ASN A 201 10.69 3.20 10.48
N VAL A 202 9.48 2.64 10.57
CA VAL A 202 9.13 1.68 11.61
C VAL A 202 10.02 0.43 11.53
N LEU A 203 10.18 -0.19 10.37
CA LEU A 203 10.99 -1.40 10.21
C LEU A 203 12.45 -1.19 10.63
N VAL A 204 13.07 -0.10 10.16
CA VAL A 204 14.50 0.21 10.41
C VAL A 204 14.72 0.68 11.86
N SER A 205 13.75 1.36 12.48
CA SER A 205 13.85 1.78 13.89
C SER A 205 14.14 0.64 14.86
N LYS A 206 13.77 -0.60 14.49
CA LYS A 206 14.09 -1.81 15.26
C LYS A 206 15.59 -1.96 15.50
N GLU A 207 16.42 -1.70 14.48
CA GLU A 207 17.88 -1.81 14.57
C GLU A 207 18.45 -0.81 15.59
N VAL A 208 17.80 0.35 15.76
CA VAL A 208 18.16 1.34 16.78
C VAL A 208 17.69 0.86 18.17
N ILE A 209 16.39 0.56 18.30
CA ILE A 209 15.73 0.25 19.58
C ILE A 209 16.23 -1.05 20.21
N GLN A 210 16.65 -2.02 19.40
CA GLN A 210 17.05 -3.36 19.87
C GLN A 210 18.50 -3.71 19.54
N GLY A 211 19.09 -3.08 18.51
CA GLY A 211 20.45 -3.35 18.06
C GLY A 211 21.47 -2.27 18.44
N ASN A 212 21.05 -1.16 19.06
CA ASN A 212 21.89 0.00 19.40
C ASN A 212 22.62 0.61 18.20
N MET A 213 22.03 0.56 17.00
CA MET A 213 22.61 1.13 15.78
C MET A 213 22.33 2.64 15.66
N TYR A 214 23.07 3.45 16.41
CA TYR A 214 22.84 4.92 16.51
C TYR A 214 22.97 5.68 15.19
N ASN A 215 23.68 5.14 14.20
CA ASN A 215 23.76 5.69 12.84
C ASN A 215 22.38 5.74 12.13
N LEU A 216 21.42 4.95 12.60
CA LEU A 216 20.05 4.91 12.07
C LEU A 216 19.05 5.71 12.91
N GLU A 217 19.49 6.53 13.88
CA GLU A 217 18.59 7.28 14.78
C GLU A 217 17.58 8.14 14.01
N ALA A 218 17.94 8.64 12.83
CA ALA A 218 17.05 9.45 12.00
C ALA A 218 15.83 8.66 11.46
N TYR A 219 15.91 7.33 11.32
CA TYR A 219 14.73 6.49 11.01
C TYR A 219 13.83 6.32 12.23
N LYS A 220 14.43 6.12 13.41
CA LYS A 220 13.68 6.07 14.67
C LYS A 220 12.97 7.38 14.95
N ALA A 221 13.65 8.53 14.81
CA ALA A 221 13.04 9.84 15.00
C ALA A 221 11.85 10.08 14.08
N SER A 222 11.94 9.69 12.81
CA SER A 222 10.80 9.75 11.87
C SER A 222 9.67 8.82 12.27
N ALA A 223 9.97 7.59 12.71
CA ALA A 223 8.96 6.67 13.23
C ALA A 223 8.26 7.21 14.49
N GLU A 224 9.02 7.80 15.42
CA GLU A 224 8.48 8.40 16.65
C GLU A 224 7.61 9.61 16.34
N SER A 225 8.04 10.47 15.42
CA SER A 225 7.23 11.60 14.95
C SER A 225 5.90 11.15 14.36
N PHE A 226 5.93 10.11 13.52
CA PHE A 226 4.70 9.52 12.95
C PHE A 226 3.82 8.91 14.04
N MET A 227 4.38 8.12 14.97
CA MET A 227 3.58 7.54 16.05
C MET A 227 2.95 8.61 16.96
N CYS A 228 3.63 9.74 17.15
CA CYS A 228 3.08 10.87 17.89
C CYS A 228 1.95 11.57 17.13
N SER A 229 2.05 11.73 15.80
CA SER A 229 0.98 12.35 14.99
C SER A 229 -0.33 11.56 15.04
N LEU A 230 -0.27 10.27 15.38
CA LEU A 230 -1.42 9.38 15.57
C LEU A 230 -2.08 9.50 16.95
N VAL A 231 -1.42 10.13 17.93
CA VAL A 231 -1.93 10.31 19.30
C VAL A 231 -2.65 11.66 19.37
N PRO A 232 -4.00 11.70 19.47
CA PRO A 232 -4.76 12.96 19.43
C PRO A 232 -4.44 13.92 20.59
N GLU A 233 -3.98 13.39 21.72
CA GLU A 233 -3.62 14.19 22.89
C GLU A 233 -2.23 14.84 22.78
N SER A 234 -1.40 14.41 21.82
CA SER A 234 -0.05 14.95 21.66
C SER A 234 -0.06 16.37 21.11
N SER A 235 1.06 17.09 21.22
CA SER A 235 1.19 18.42 20.63
C SER A 235 1.83 18.31 19.25
N GLY A 236 1.20 18.84 18.19
CA GLY A 236 1.82 18.96 16.87
C GLY A 236 0.84 18.79 15.72
N PRO A 237 1.34 18.54 14.50
CA PRO A 237 0.53 18.05 13.39
C PRO A 237 -0.01 16.65 13.71
N HIS A 238 -1.28 16.41 13.36
CA HIS A 238 -1.94 15.14 13.59
C HIS A 238 -2.51 14.58 12.31
N VAL A 239 -2.59 13.25 12.25
CA VAL A 239 -3.44 12.57 11.28
C VAL A 239 -4.89 12.85 11.62
N GLU A 240 -5.73 12.99 10.59
CA GLU A 240 -7.15 13.29 10.77
C GLU A 240 -7.91 12.06 11.32
N TYR A 241 -8.98 12.35 12.06
CA TYR A 241 -9.93 11.35 12.51
C TYR A 241 -11.34 11.79 12.12
N THR A 242 -12.20 10.84 11.76
CA THR A 242 -13.64 11.10 11.65
C THR A 242 -14.23 11.45 13.01
N PRO A 243 -15.44 12.06 13.06
CA PRO A 243 -16.13 12.34 14.32
C PRO A 243 -16.26 11.14 15.26
N ALA A 244 -16.41 9.92 14.73
CA ALA A 244 -16.49 8.69 15.53
C ALA A 244 -15.13 8.00 15.77
N GLY A 245 -14.01 8.63 15.41
CA GLY A 245 -12.67 8.18 15.79
C GLY A 245 -12.01 7.17 14.84
N LEU A 246 -12.45 7.09 13.58
CA LEU A 246 -11.73 6.35 12.54
C LEU A 246 -10.57 7.20 12.01
N LEU A 247 -9.37 6.63 11.92
CA LEU A 247 -8.22 7.24 11.25
C LEU A 247 -8.57 7.56 9.81
N TYR A 248 -8.53 8.83 9.42
CA TYR A 248 -9.03 9.30 8.15
C TYR A 248 -7.94 9.96 7.30
N LYS A 249 -7.96 9.63 6.01
CA LYS A 249 -7.23 10.37 4.98
C LYS A 249 -8.14 10.46 3.75
N PRO A 250 -8.30 11.65 3.14
CA PRO A 250 -9.13 11.81 1.95
C PRO A 250 -8.65 10.93 0.80
N GLY A 251 -9.56 10.20 0.16
CA GLY A 251 -9.25 9.31 -0.95
C GLY A 251 -10.33 8.27 -1.21
N GLY A 252 -10.12 7.44 -2.23
CA GLY A 252 -10.88 6.19 -2.38
C GLY A 252 -10.24 5.08 -1.55
N SER A 253 -11.03 4.09 -1.15
CA SER A 253 -10.54 2.95 -0.37
C SER A 253 -9.87 3.36 0.95
N GLN A 254 -10.46 4.30 1.69
CA GLN A 254 -9.84 4.96 2.84
C GLN A 254 -9.43 3.98 3.97
N LEU A 255 -10.14 2.86 4.17
CA LEU A 255 -9.79 1.87 5.20
C LEU A 255 -8.41 1.24 4.99
N GLN A 256 -7.78 1.43 3.83
CA GLN A 256 -6.37 1.09 3.64
C GLN A 256 -5.49 1.77 4.68
N HIS A 257 -5.75 3.04 5.01
CA HIS A 257 -4.95 3.80 5.96
C HIS A 257 -5.18 3.31 7.39
N ALA A 258 -6.44 3.10 7.78
CA ALA A 258 -6.77 2.59 9.10
C ALA A 258 -6.12 1.22 9.35
N THR A 259 -6.13 0.34 8.35
CA THR A 259 -5.55 -1.01 8.46
C THR A 259 -4.02 -1.00 8.45
N THR A 260 -3.36 -0.24 7.56
CA THR A 260 -1.90 -0.15 7.51
C THR A 260 -1.31 0.55 8.73
N ILE A 261 -1.93 1.65 9.18
CA ILE A 261 -1.48 2.38 10.37
C ILE A 261 -1.68 1.54 11.63
N SER A 262 -2.80 0.83 11.77
CA SER A 262 -3.02 -0.10 12.89
C SER A 262 -1.95 -1.19 12.94
N PHE A 263 -1.52 -1.70 11.78
CA PHE A 263 -0.42 -2.66 11.72
C PHE A 263 0.89 -2.05 12.23
N LEU A 264 1.24 -0.83 11.79
CA LEU A 264 2.46 -0.15 12.23
C LEU A 264 2.44 0.22 13.72
N LEU A 265 1.30 0.65 14.26
CA LEU A 265 1.09 0.90 15.69
C LEU A 265 1.44 -0.35 16.52
N LEU A 266 0.95 -1.52 16.11
CA LEU A 266 1.22 -2.78 16.80
C LEU A 266 2.68 -3.21 16.69
N VAL A 267 3.29 -3.07 15.51
CA VAL A 267 4.72 -3.38 15.30
C VAL A 267 5.59 -2.49 16.19
N TYR A 268 5.31 -1.19 16.23
CA TYR A 268 6.09 -0.25 17.04
C TYR A 268 5.89 -0.46 18.53
N ALA A 269 4.64 -0.69 18.97
CA ALA A 269 4.34 -1.08 20.36
C ALA A 269 5.12 -2.33 20.78
N GLN A 270 5.26 -3.31 19.89
CA GLN A 270 6.04 -4.51 20.16
C GLN A 270 7.53 -4.23 20.33
N TYR A 271 8.10 -3.27 19.58
CA TYR A 271 9.49 -2.86 19.74
C TYR A 271 9.73 -2.18 21.08
N LEU A 272 8.87 -1.23 21.44
CA LEU A 272 8.93 -0.53 22.72
C LEU A 272 8.78 -1.50 23.90
N SER A 273 7.80 -2.42 23.86
CA SER A 273 7.61 -3.40 24.94
C SER A 273 8.81 -4.33 25.12
N ARG A 274 9.43 -4.80 24.04
CA ARG A 274 10.60 -5.70 24.13
C ARG A 274 11.82 -5.00 24.71
N SER A 275 11.94 -3.70 24.52
CA SER A 275 13.04 -2.88 25.04
C SER A 275 12.68 -2.15 26.34
N SER A 276 11.49 -2.37 26.91
CA SER A 276 10.99 -1.65 28.10
C SER A 276 11.03 -0.12 27.94
N LEU A 277 10.71 0.37 26.74
CA LEU A 277 10.68 1.79 26.41
C LEU A 277 9.24 2.30 26.28
N SER A 278 9.12 3.63 26.33
CA SER A 278 7.90 4.37 26.02
C SER A 278 8.20 5.41 24.95
N LEU A 279 7.19 5.78 24.17
CA LEU A 279 7.28 6.83 23.16
C LEU A 279 7.18 8.21 23.83
N ASN A 280 8.08 9.13 23.50
CA ASN A 280 8.02 10.51 23.99
C ASN A 280 7.44 11.43 22.90
N CYS A 281 6.30 12.03 23.18
CA CYS A 281 5.61 13.00 22.31
C CYS A 281 5.59 14.39 22.93
N GLY A 282 6.77 14.88 23.36
CA GLY A 282 6.94 16.18 23.99
C GLY A 282 6.65 16.12 25.49
N THR A 283 5.48 16.62 25.91
CA THR A 283 5.05 16.59 27.31
C THR A 283 4.38 15.26 27.70
N LEU A 284 4.02 14.44 26.71
CA LEU A 284 3.38 13.15 26.91
C LEU A 284 4.37 11.99 26.77
N THR A 285 4.28 11.05 27.70
CA THR A 285 4.93 9.74 27.58
C THR A 285 3.87 8.69 27.28
N ILE A 286 3.95 8.11 26.10
CA ILE A 286 2.97 7.17 25.56
C ILE A 286 3.49 5.74 25.76
N PRO A 287 2.88 4.95 26.66
CA PRO A 287 3.29 3.56 26.86
C PRO A 287 2.85 2.69 25.66
N PRO A 288 3.49 1.52 25.44
CA PRO A 288 3.13 0.62 24.35
C PRO A 288 1.64 0.23 24.31
N ASP A 289 1.01 0.07 25.47
CA ASP A 289 -0.42 -0.28 25.57
C ASP A 289 -1.35 0.81 25.02
N HIS A 290 -0.92 2.07 25.05
CA HIS A 290 -1.70 3.14 24.43
C HIS A 290 -1.75 2.96 22.91
N LEU A 291 -0.63 2.63 22.25
CA LEU A 291 -0.58 2.36 20.82
C LEU A 291 -1.40 1.13 20.44
N ARG A 292 -1.39 0.08 21.28
CA ARG A 292 -2.26 -1.11 21.12
C ARG A 292 -3.74 -0.74 21.17
N ARG A 293 -4.14 0.11 22.12
CA ARG A 293 -5.53 0.60 22.21
C ARG A 293 -5.95 1.42 21.00
N LEU A 294 -5.08 2.26 20.47
CA LEU A 294 -5.37 3.00 19.24
C LEU A 294 -5.64 2.03 18.08
N ALA A 295 -4.77 1.04 17.87
CA ALA A 295 -4.98 0.00 16.85
C ALA A 295 -6.27 -0.80 17.11
N LYS A 296 -6.57 -1.15 18.37
CA LYS A 296 -7.78 -1.90 18.74
C LYS A 296 -9.05 -1.13 18.43
N LYS A 297 -9.09 0.18 18.71
CA LYS A 297 -10.22 1.05 18.33
C LYS A 297 -10.50 1.02 16.84
N GLN A 298 -9.47 1.02 16.00
CA GLN A 298 -9.64 0.94 14.54
C GLN A 298 -10.17 -0.43 14.11
N VAL A 299 -9.68 -1.52 14.73
CA VAL A 299 -10.23 -2.87 14.49
C VAL A 299 -11.70 -2.92 14.87
N ASP A 300 -12.06 -2.45 16.07
CA ASP A 300 -13.44 -2.49 16.55
C ASP A 300 -14.34 -1.66 15.66
N TYR A 301 -13.90 -0.47 15.24
CA TYR A 301 -14.61 0.35 14.26
C TYR A 301 -14.85 -0.40 12.95
N ILE A 302 -13.82 -1.02 12.36
CA ILE A 302 -13.94 -1.80 11.11
C ILE A 302 -14.90 -2.99 11.31
N LEU A 303 -14.91 -3.59 12.49
CA LEU A 303 -15.70 -4.79 12.78
C LEU A 303 -17.13 -4.51 13.23
N GLY A 304 -17.49 -3.26 13.53
CA GLY A 304 -18.88 -2.85 13.77
C GLY A 304 -19.11 -1.86 14.91
N ASP A 305 -18.09 -1.53 15.70
CA ASP A 305 -18.16 -0.49 16.74
C ASP A 305 -18.04 0.91 16.12
N ASN A 306 -19.04 1.25 15.32
CA ASN A 306 -19.15 2.52 14.62
C ASN A 306 -20.61 3.00 14.67
N PRO A 307 -20.90 4.28 14.36
CA PRO A 307 -22.24 4.84 14.46
C PRO A 307 -23.32 4.10 13.67
N MET A 308 -22.92 3.37 12.63
CA MET A 308 -23.83 2.59 11.80
C MET A 308 -24.12 1.19 12.35
N GLY A 309 -23.33 0.70 13.32
CA GLY A 309 -23.39 -0.69 13.78
C GLY A 309 -23.19 -1.69 12.64
N LEU A 310 -22.31 -1.35 11.69
CA LEU A 310 -22.08 -2.08 10.44
C LEU A 310 -20.64 -2.57 10.38
N SER A 311 -20.42 -3.87 10.23
CA SER A 311 -19.09 -4.39 9.95
C SER A 311 -18.69 -4.03 8.52
N TYR A 312 -17.54 -3.40 8.35
CA TYR A 312 -16.95 -3.15 7.03
C TYR A 312 -16.20 -4.37 6.46
N MET A 313 -16.17 -5.49 7.21
CA MET A 313 -15.69 -6.78 6.71
C MET A 313 -16.87 -7.66 6.30
N VAL A 314 -16.94 -7.98 5.02
CA VAL A 314 -18.03 -8.75 4.42
C VAL A 314 -18.12 -10.14 5.07
N GLY A 315 -19.33 -10.53 5.49
CA GLY A 315 -19.59 -11.81 6.13
C GLY A 315 -19.19 -11.89 7.61
N TYR A 316 -18.81 -10.78 8.24
CA TYR A 316 -18.53 -10.71 9.67
C TYR A 316 -19.62 -9.91 10.41
N GLY A 317 -20.03 -10.39 11.58
CA GLY A 317 -21.11 -9.78 12.37
C GLY A 317 -22.50 -9.95 11.76
N GLU A 318 -23.51 -9.37 12.40
CA GLU A 318 -24.91 -9.47 11.97
C GLU A 318 -25.24 -8.56 10.77
N ARG A 319 -24.50 -7.46 10.62
CA ARG A 319 -24.71 -6.44 9.59
C ARG A 319 -23.40 -6.15 8.89
N TYR A 320 -23.37 -6.31 7.57
CA TYR A 320 -22.22 -6.04 6.70
C TYR A 320 -22.67 -5.64 5.28
N PRO A 321 -21.82 -4.96 4.47
CA PRO A 321 -22.09 -4.61 3.08
C PRO A 321 -22.46 -5.81 2.21
N LYS A 322 -23.53 -5.69 1.44
CA LYS A 322 -24.04 -6.74 0.54
C LYS A 322 -23.88 -6.39 -0.93
N ARG A 323 -23.60 -5.13 -1.26
CA ARG A 323 -23.53 -4.63 -2.64
C ARG A 323 -22.13 -4.10 -2.98
N ILE A 324 -21.09 -4.81 -2.54
CA ILE A 324 -19.70 -4.40 -2.75
C ILE A 324 -19.31 -4.34 -4.23
N HIS A 325 -18.39 -3.42 -4.56
CA HIS A 325 -17.81 -3.29 -5.89
C HIS A 325 -16.84 -4.44 -6.22
N HIS A 326 -17.37 -5.62 -6.53
CA HIS A 326 -16.54 -6.79 -6.87
C HIS A 326 -17.23 -7.71 -7.87
N ARG A 327 -16.63 -7.88 -9.06
CA ARG A 327 -17.23 -8.66 -10.17
C ARG A 327 -17.55 -10.10 -9.78
N GLY A 328 -16.62 -10.80 -9.13
CA GLY A 328 -16.85 -12.17 -8.69
C GLY A 328 -17.92 -12.30 -7.60
N SER A 329 -18.20 -11.21 -6.88
CA SER A 329 -19.26 -11.16 -5.87
C SER A 329 -20.61 -10.89 -6.54
N SER A 330 -20.66 -9.91 -7.45
CA SER A 330 -21.89 -9.42 -8.08
C SER A 330 -22.42 -10.30 -9.22
N LEU A 331 -21.54 -11.03 -9.93
CA LEU A 331 -21.94 -11.92 -11.02
C LEU A 331 -22.41 -13.27 -10.48
N PRO A 332 -23.35 -13.97 -11.14
CA PRO A 332 -23.76 -15.31 -10.75
C PRO A 332 -22.58 -16.29 -10.81
N SER A 333 -22.65 -17.34 -10.00
CA SER A 333 -21.64 -18.38 -10.00
C SER A 333 -21.69 -19.20 -11.31
N ILE A 334 -20.59 -19.89 -11.65
CA ILE A 334 -20.58 -20.80 -12.81
C ILE A 334 -21.56 -21.98 -12.65
N LYS A 335 -22.05 -22.26 -11.44
CA LYS A 335 -23.07 -23.29 -11.19
C LYS A 335 -24.45 -22.81 -11.65
N ASP A 336 -24.74 -21.53 -11.44
CA ASP A 336 -26.05 -20.92 -11.75
C ASP A 336 -26.09 -20.32 -13.16
N HIS A 337 -24.92 -19.99 -13.72
CA HIS A 337 -24.75 -19.45 -15.07
C HIS A 337 -23.49 -20.05 -15.72
N PRO A 338 -23.57 -21.25 -16.33
CA PRO A 338 -22.42 -21.96 -16.88
C PRO A 338 -21.88 -21.32 -18.17
N GLU A 339 -22.68 -20.53 -18.89
CA GLU A 339 -22.25 -19.86 -20.11
C GLU A 339 -21.32 -18.68 -19.83
N ALA A 340 -20.46 -18.35 -20.79
CA ALA A 340 -19.56 -17.21 -20.68
C ALA A 340 -20.33 -15.88 -20.73
N ILE A 341 -20.21 -15.07 -19.67
CA ILE A 341 -20.70 -13.69 -19.63
C ILE A 341 -19.69 -12.78 -20.35
N ARG A 342 -20.12 -12.08 -21.40
CA ARG A 342 -19.29 -11.12 -22.14
C ARG A 342 -19.13 -9.82 -21.36
N CYS A 343 -18.11 -9.03 -21.70
CA CYS A 343 -17.75 -7.79 -20.99
C CYS A 343 -18.94 -6.84 -20.69
N LYS A 344 -19.87 -6.66 -21.63
CA LYS A 344 -21.03 -5.76 -21.46
C LYS A 344 -22.27 -6.44 -20.89
N ASP A 345 -22.37 -7.76 -20.99
CA ASP A 345 -23.52 -8.53 -20.53
C ASP A 345 -23.63 -8.51 -18.99
N GLY A 346 -22.51 -8.28 -18.29
CA GLY A 346 -22.48 -8.12 -16.84
C GLY A 346 -23.17 -6.85 -16.28
N SER A 347 -23.58 -5.92 -17.14
CA SER A 347 -24.11 -4.60 -16.72
C SER A 347 -25.41 -4.71 -15.92
N VAL A 348 -26.24 -5.72 -16.20
CA VAL A 348 -27.49 -5.96 -15.44
C VAL A 348 -27.20 -6.28 -13.97
N TYR A 349 -26.15 -7.05 -13.71
CA TYR A 349 -25.71 -7.36 -12.34
C TYR A 349 -25.07 -6.15 -11.67
N PHE A 350 -24.27 -5.38 -12.42
CA PHE A 350 -23.65 -4.15 -11.90
C PHE A 350 -24.70 -3.11 -11.47
N ASN A 351 -25.76 -2.93 -12.25
CA ASN A 351 -26.83 -1.96 -11.97
C ASN A 351 -27.91 -2.48 -10.99
N SER A 352 -27.83 -3.75 -10.57
CA SER A 352 -28.84 -4.34 -9.71
C SER A 352 -28.88 -3.67 -8.32
N THR A 353 -30.08 -3.44 -7.79
CA THR A 353 -30.32 -3.03 -6.40
C THR A 353 -30.26 -4.18 -5.41
N GLU A 354 -30.28 -5.41 -5.90
CA GLU A 354 -30.22 -6.61 -5.06
C GLU A 354 -28.80 -6.81 -4.48
N PRO A 355 -28.71 -7.52 -3.33
CA PRO A 355 -27.47 -8.07 -2.82
C PRO A 355 -26.67 -8.82 -3.89
N ASN A 356 -25.35 -8.77 -3.77
CA ASN A 356 -24.47 -9.61 -4.57
C ASN A 356 -24.75 -11.10 -4.30
N PRO A 357 -24.88 -11.96 -5.33
CA PRO A 357 -25.22 -13.37 -5.17
C PRO A 357 -24.14 -14.17 -4.44
N ASN A 358 -22.87 -13.79 -4.56
CA ASN A 358 -21.76 -14.44 -3.85
C ASN A 358 -21.22 -13.53 -2.74
N VAL A 359 -21.32 -13.99 -1.50
CA VAL A 359 -20.75 -13.29 -0.34
C VAL A 359 -19.23 -13.44 -0.37
N LEU A 360 -18.51 -12.33 -0.52
CA LEU A 360 -17.04 -12.31 -0.52
C LEU A 360 -16.50 -12.25 0.91
N ILE A 361 -16.60 -13.37 1.62
CA ILE A 361 -16.28 -13.47 3.06
C ILE A 361 -14.84 -12.98 3.33
N GLY A 362 -14.70 -12.11 4.33
CA GLY A 362 -13.43 -11.58 4.82
C GLY A 362 -12.93 -10.35 4.05
N ALA A 363 -13.57 -9.95 2.95
CA ALA A 363 -13.19 -8.74 2.23
C ALA A 363 -13.53 -7.49 3.05
N VAL A 364 -12.56 -6.60 3.23
CA VAL A 364 -12.78 -5.29 3.86
C VAL A 364 -13.01 -4.28 2.75
N VAL A 365 -14.14 -3.58 2.81
CA VAL A 365 -14.49 -2.55 1.80
C VAL A 365 -13.65 -1.28 1.99
N GLY A 366 -13.74 -0.35 1.04
CA GLY A 366 -13.08 0.94 1.13
C GLY A 366 -13.48 1.79 2.34
N GLY A 367 -14.71 1.63 2.83
CA GLY A 367 -15.19 2.19 4.10
C GLY A 367 -15.95 3.52 4.00
N PRO A 368 -16.26 4.14 5.14
CA PRO A 368 -17.09 5.34 5.20
C PRO A 368 -16.37 6.60 4.71
N GLY A 369 -17.13 7.66 4.48
CA GLY A 369 -16.56 9.01 4.27
C GLY A 369 -16.09 9.66 5.58
N GLU A 370 -15.62 10.91 5.48
CA GLU A 370 -15.18 11.74 6.62
C GLU A 370 -16.27 11.95 7.68
N ASP A 371 -17.54 11.79 7.31
CA ASP A 371 -18.71 11.96 8.15
C ASP A 371 -19.22 10.64 8.77
N ASP A 372 -18.40 9.59 8.76
CA ASP A 372 -18.73 8.24 9.23
C ASP A 372 -19.87 7.56 8.46
N LYS A 373 -20.31 8.10 7.32
CA LYS A 373 -21.40 7.52 6.51
C LYS A 373 -20.90 6.60 5.42
N TYR A 374 -21.52 5.43 5.36
CA TYR A 374 -21.32 4.43 4.33
C TYR A 374 -22.63 4.11 3.61
N ASP A 375 -22.60 4.15 2.29
CA ASP A 375 -23.70 3.76 1.44
C ASP A 375 -23.35 2.41 0.79
N ASP A 376 -24.18 1.38 1.00
CA ASP A 376 -23.98 0.06 0.39
C ASP A 376 -24.36 0.08 -1.09
N ASP A 377 -23.52 0.74 -1.88
CA ASP A 377 -23.69 0.92 -3.31
C ASP A 377 -22.49 0.41 -4.10
N ARG A 378 -22.78 -0.52 -5.00
CA ARG A 378 -21.81 -1.13 -5.93
C ARG A 378 -21.21 -0.12 -6.88
N SER A 379 -21.92 0.96 -7.18
CA SER A 379 -21.44 1.99 -8.11
C SER A 379 -20.40 2.92 -7.46
N ASP A 380 -20.48 3.10 -6.13
CA ASP A 380 -19.53 3.88 -5.35
C ASP A 380 -18.30 3.04 -4.96
N PHE A 381 -17.44 2.79 -5.94
CA PHE A 381 -16.20 2.03 -5.75
C PHE A 381 -15.27 2.68 -4.70
N ARG A 382 -15.39 3.98 -4.42
CA ARG A 382 -14.54 4.63 -3.41
C ARG A 382 -14.80 4.09 -2.01
N LYS A 383 -16.07 3.78 -1.70
CA LYS A 383 -16.49 3.21 -0.43
C LYS A 383 -16.59 1.69 -0.49
N SER A 384 -17.11 1.12 -1.58
CA SER A 384 -17.54 -0.28 -1.61
C SER A 384 -16.56 -1.25 -2.26
N GLU A 385 -15.44 -0.79 -2.82
CA GLU A 385 -14.42 -1.66 -3.42
C GLU A 385 -13.51 -2.26 -2.35
N PRO A 386 -13.44 -3.60 -2.22
CA PRO A 386 -12.39 -4.24 -1.46
C PRO A 386 -11.12 -4.38 -2.29
N THR A 387 -9.96 -4.24 -1.65
CA THR A 387 -8.66 -4.40 -2.30
C THR A 387 -7.73 -5.25 -1.47
N THR A 388 -6.75 -5.86 -2.13
CA THR A 388 -5.76 -6.71 -1.46
C THR A 388 -4.93 -5.93 -0.44
N TYR A 389 -4.64 -4.66 -0.72
CA TYR A 389 -3.82 -3.82 0.15
C TYR A 389 -4.55 -3.31 1.41
N ILE A 390 -5.90 -3.30 1.45
CA ILE A 390 -6.65 -3.09 2.71
C ILE A 390 -6.53 -4.35 3.59
N ASN A 391 -6.77 -5.52 3.02
CA ASN A 391 -6.78 -6.78 3.75
C ASN A 391 -5.38 -7.24 4.21
N ALA A 392 -4.33 -6.99 3.42
CA ALA A 392 -2.96 -7.44 3.69
C ALA A 392 -2.43 -7.05 5.09
N PRO A 393 -2.43 -5.78 5.50
CA PRO A 393 -2.01 -5.38 6.85
C PRO A 393 -3.02 -5.84 7.91
N PHE A 394 -4.32 -5.82 7.59
CA PHE A 394 -5.38 -6.14 8.55
C PHE A 394 -5.31 -7.59 9.04
N VAL A 395 -4.92 -8.54 8.18
CA VAL A 395 -4.66 -9.93 8.59
C VAL A 395 -3.60 -9.98 9.70
N GLY A 396 -2.52 -9.19 9.61
CA GLY A 396 -1.50 -9.11 10.66
C GLY A 396 -2.03 -8.50 11.96
N VAL A 397 -2.88 -7.47 11.87
CA VAL A 397 -3.55 -6.84 13.02
C VAL A 397 -4.48 -7.83 13.73
N LEU A 398 -5.33 -8.54 12.99
CA LEU A 398 -6.23 -9.55 13.54
C LEU A 398 -5.46 -10.72 14.15
N ALA A 399 -4.39 -11.18 13.50
CA ALA A 399 -3.53 -12.23 14.03
C ALA A 399 -2.90 -11.83 15.38
N TYR A 400 -2.49 -10.57 15.52
CA TYR A 400 -1.97 -10.05 16.78
C TYR A 400 -3.01 -10.13 17.90
N PHE A 401 -4.22 -9.59 17.70
CA PHE A 401 -5.25 -9.61 18.73
C PHE A 401 -5.82 -11.00 19.00
N ALA A 402 -5.86 -11.89 18.01
CA ALA A 402 -6.21 -13.30 18.21
C ALA A 402 -5.18 -14.02 19.10
N ALA A 403 -3.89 -13.72 18.94
CA ALA A 403 -2.83 -14.26 19.78
C ALA A 403 -2.71 -13.59 21.15
N ASN A 404 -3.28 -12.39 21.32
CA ASN A 404 -3.18 -11.56 22.54
C ASN A 404 -4.57 -11.03 22.98
N PRO A 405 -5.50 -11.90 23.39
CA PRO A 405 -6.88 -11.48 23.67
C PRO A 405 -7.02 -10.49 24.85
N GLY A 406 -6.00 -10.38 25.71
CA GLY A 406 -5.97 -9.45 26.85
C GLY A 406 -5.16 -8.17 26.61
N SER A 407 -4.61 -7.93 25.42
CA SER A 407 -3.78 -6.75 25.14
C SER A 407 -4.57 -5.49 24.77
N SER A 408 -5.81 -5.38 25.29
CA SER A 408 -6.73 -4.25 25.13
C SER A 408 -6.55 -3.22 26.23
#